data_AF-A0A958WZ61-F1
#
_entry.id   AF-A0A958WZ61-F1
#
_cell.length_a   1.000
_cell.length_b   1.000
_cell.length_c   1.000
_cell.angle_alpha   90.00
_cell.angle_beta   90.00
_cell.angle_gamma   90.00
#
_symmetry.space_group_name_H-M   'P 1'
#
loop_
_entity.id
_entity.type
_entity.pdbx_description
1 polymer ?
#
loop_
_entity_poly.entity_id
_entity_poly.type
_entity_poly.pdbx_seq_one_letter_code
_entity_poly.pdbx_strand_id
1 'polypeptide(L)' 'MSKEELLKEFLLDDIVEEKGYMTKEEVAKLKFIDHSNSKLINVLKTAILGKNDGDSEDTMVRKLNQVLNK' A
#
# COMPACT_ATOMS: atom_id res chain seq x y z
N MET A 1 12.08 -5.92 -8.40
CA MET A 1 11.49 -5.58 -7.10
C MET A 1 10.35 -6.51 -6.79
N SER A 2 10.30 -7.02 -5.56
CA SER A 2 9.16 -7.72 -4.98
C SER A 2 8.02 -6.75 -4.64
N LYS A 3 6.78 -7.25 -4.56
CA LYS A 3 5.61 -6.50 -4.05
C LYS A 3 5.88 -5.92 -2.66
N GLU A 4 6.66 -6.63 -1.86
CA GLU A 4 7.01 -6.25 -0.50
C GLU A 4 8.08 -5.15 -0.46
N GLU A 5 9.07 -5.22 -1.35
CA GLU A 5 10.08 -4.15 -1.50
C GLU A 5 9.41 -2.85 -1.97
N LEU A 6 8.51 -2.94 -2.95
CA LEU A 6 7.79 -1.78 -3.47
C LEU A 6 6.91 -1.14 -2.39
N LEU A 7 6.19 -1.94 -1.61
CA LEU A 7 5.37 -1.42 -0.50
C LEU A 7 6.24 -0.71 0.54
N LYS A 8 7.39 -1.30 0.90
CA LYS A 8 8.31 -0.71 1.88
C LYS A 8 8.93 0.58 1.36
N GLU A 9 9.33 0.63 0.10
CA GLU A 9 9.88 1.84 -0.51
C GLU A 9 8.90 3.02 -0.42
N PHE A 10 7.62 2.81 -0.74
CA PHE A 10 6.59 3.85 -0.59
C PHE A 10 6.34 4.28 0.85
N LEU A 11 6.38 3.34 1.80
CA LEU A 11 6.14 3.63 3.22
C LEU A 11 7.36 4.23 3.94
N LEU A 12 8.56 4.08 3.36
CA LEU A 12 9.79 4.70 3.86
C LEU A 12 9.99 6.13 3.33
N ASP A 13 9.11 6.63 2.47
CA ASP A 13 9.11 8.02 2.04
C ASP A 13 8.97 8.94 3.26
N ASP A 14 9.81 9.98 3.32
CA ASP A 14 9.86 10.89 4.45
C ASP A 14 8.48 11.52 4.74
N ILE A 15 7.64 11.71 3.72
CA ILE A 15 6.28 12.25 3.91
C ILE A 15 5.40 11.34 4.78
N VAL A 16 5.62 10.02 4.78
CA VAL A 16 4.84 9.05 5.56
C VAL A 16 5.21 9.16 7.04
N GLU A 17 6.50 9.34 7.32
CA GLU A 17 7.03 9.55 8.68
C GLU A 17 6.67 10.95 9.21
N GLU A 18 6.86 12.01 8.40
CA GLU A 18 6.55 13.39 8.76
C GLU A 18 5.07 13.62 9.08
N LYS A 19 4.17 12.90 8.41
CA LYS A 19 2.73 12.96 8.66
C LYS A 19 2.28 12.05 9.82
N GLY A 20 3.20 11.29 10.41
CA GLY A 20 2.92 10.38 11.51
C GLY A 20 2.05 9.19 11.12
N TYR A 21 2.05 8.80 9.84
CA TYR A 21 1.28 7.64 9.38
C TYR A 21 1.96 6.32 9.74
N MET A 22 3.29 6.29 9.80
CA MET A 22 4.07 5.12 10.19
C MET A 22 5.50 5.49 10.58
N THR A 23 6.10 4.71 11.47
CA THR A 23 7.53 4.78 11.76
C THR A 23 8.33 3.82 10.88
N LYS A 24 9.61 4.13 10.63
CA LYS A 24 10.52 3.25 9.88
C LYS A 24 10.63 1.84 10.49
N GLU A 25 10.51 1.72 11.81
CA GLU A 25 10.50 0.43 12.52
C GLU A 25 9.25 -0.41 12.23
N GLU A 26 8.08 0.23 12.14
CA GLU A 26 6.83 -0.44 11.77
C GLU A 26 6.86 -0.90 10.32
N VAL A 27 7.39 -0.08 9.41
CA VAL A 27 7.55 -0.44 7.99
C VAL A 27 8.48 -1.64 7.81
N ALA A 28 9.57 -1.71 8.58
CA ALA A 28 10.51 -2.82 8.52
C ALA A 28 9.86 -4.17 8.87
N LYS A 29 8.96 -4.17 9.87
CA LYS A 29 8.23 -5.36 10.35
C LYS A 29 7.05 -5.74 9.46
N LEU A 30 6.64 -4.84 8.58
CA LEU A 30 5.45 -5.01 7.75
C LEU A 30 5.66 -6.09 6.68
N LYS A 31 4.73 -7.05 6.61
CA LYS A 31 4.66 -8.00 5.50
C LYS A 31 3.50 -7.65 4.57
N PHE A 32 3.69 -7.95 3.29
CA PHE A 32 2.66 -7.72 2.29
C PHE A 32 1.41 -8.57 2.58
N ILE A 33 1.58 -9.77 3.15
CA ILE A 33 0.46 -10.68 3.45
C ILE A 33 -0.37 -10.24 4.67
N ASP A 34 0.22 -9.44 5.57
CA ASP A 34 -0.44 -9.12 6.84
C ASP A 34 -1.65 -8.23 6.63
N HIS A 35 -2.72 -8.48 7.38
CA HIS A 35 -3.84 -7.56 7.42
C HIS A 35 -3.40 -6.26 8.12
N SER A 36 -3.71 -5.12 7.50
CA SER A 36 -3.50 -3.82 8.11
C SER A 36 -4.83 -3.11 8.31
N ASN A 37 -4.98 -2.47 9.47
CA ASN A 37 -6.11 -1.58 9.74
C ASN A 37 -5.92 -0.19 9.11
N SER A 38 -4.74 0.11 8.54
CA SER A 38 -4.49 1.39 7.87
C SER A 38 -5.07 1.36 6.45
N LYS A 39 -5.97 2.30 6.16
CA LYS A 39 -6.50 2.49 4.79
C LYS A 39 -5.38 2.75 3.78
N LEU A 40 -4.35 3.50 4.16
CA LEU A 40 -3.19 3.79 3.30
C LEU A 40 -2.49 2.50 2.86
N ILE A 41 -2.21 1.60 3.79
CA ILE A 41 -1.56 0.32 3.48
C ILE A 41 -2.44 -0.52 2.55
N ASN A 42 -3.74 -0.59 2.83
CA ASN A 42 -4.65 -1.38 2.01
C ASN A 42 -4.76 -0.83 0.58
N VAL A 43 -4.83 0.49 0.41
CA VAL A 43 -4.81 1.15 -0.90
C VAL A 43 -3.53 0.83 -1.67
N LEU A 44 -2.36 0.95 -1.02
CA LEU A 44 -1.08 0.64 -1.64
C LEU A 44 -0.99 -0.85 -2.04
N LYS A 45 -1.39 -1.77 -1.16
CA LYS A 45 -1.43 -3.20 -1.47
C LYS A 45 -2.35 -3.50 -2.66
N THR A 46 -3.53 -2.88 -2.71
CA THR A 46 -4.47 -3.03 -3.83
C THR A 46 -3.89 -2.50 -5.14
N ALA A 47 -3.21 -1.35 -5.13
CA ALA A 47 -2.57 -0.80 -6.33
C ALA A 47 -1.43 -1.71 -6.84
N ILE A 48 -0.59 -2.21 -5.92
CA ILE A 48 0.53 -3.11 -6.25
C ILE A 48 0.04 -4.45 -6.78
N LEU A 49 -1.07 -4.98 -6.25
CA LEU A 49 -1.72 -6.18 -6.76
C LEU A 49 -2.31 -5.95 -8.15
N GLY A 50 -3.13 -4.91 -8.32
CA GLY A 50 -3.77 -4.63 -9.60
C GLY A 50 -2.76 -4.43 -10.73
N LYS A 51 -1.63 -3.78 -10.46
CA LYS A 51 -0.54 -3.63 -11.45
C LYS A 51 0.09 -4.97 -11.85
N ASN A 52 0.24 -5.90 -10.90
CA ASN A 52 0.75 -7.24 -11.21
C ASN A 52 -0.27 -8.14 -11.90
N ASP A 53 -1.56 -7.96 -11.60
CA ASP A 53 -2.65 -8.74 -12.19
C ASP A 53 -3.02 -8.26 -13.61
N GLY A 54 -2.39 -7.17 -14.09
CA GLY A 54 -2.65 -6.59 -15.41
C GLY A 54 -3.97 -5.83 -15.48
N ASP A 55 -4.46 -5.32 -14.35
CA ASP A 55 -5.67 -4.50 -14.31
C ASP A 55 -5.48 -3.24 -15.17
N SER A 56 -6.50 -2.92 -15.98
CA SER A 56 -6.64 -1.60 -16.60
C SER A 56 -6.77 -0.51 -15.52
N GLU A 57 -6.40 0.72 -15.86
CA GLU A 57 -6.47 1.87 -14.95
C GLU A 57 -7.87 2.07 -14.35
N ASP A 58 -8.94 1.92 -15.15
CA ASP A 58 -10.33 2.04 -14.69
C ASP A 58 -10.68 0.99 -13.61
N THR A 59 -10.27 -0.26 -13.82
CA THR A 59 -10.45 -1.36 -12.86
C THR A 59 -9.69 -1.06 -11.57
N MET A 60 -8.46 -0.57 -11.69
CA MET A 60 -7.64 -0.20 -10.54
C MET A 60 -8.29 0.92 -9.73
N VAL A 61 -8.73 2.01 -10.39
CA VAL A 61 -9.43 3.13 -9.74
C VAL A 61 -10.69 2.65 -9.02
N ARG A 62 -11.48 1.76 -9.64
CA ARG A 62 -12.66 1.16 -8.99
C ARG A 62 -12.30 0.36 -7.75
N LYS A 63 -11.28 -0.49 -7.82
CA LYS A 63 -10.80 -1.28 -6.66
C LYS A 63 -10.29 -0.37 -5.53
N LEU A 64 -9.54 0.68 -5.85
CA LEU A 64 -9.03 1.64 -4.85
C LEU A 64 -10.18 2.40 -4.17
N ASN A 65 -11.17 2.86 -4.95
CA ASN A 65 -12.36 3.51 -4.40
C ASN A 65 -13.17 2.60 -3.47
N GLN A 66 -13.25 1.30 -3.77
CA GLN A 66 -13.89 0.34 -2.87
C GLN A 66 -13.15 0.19 -1.53
N VAL A 67 -11.82 0.25 -1.55
CA VAL A 67 -11.01 0.21 -0.32
C VAL A 67 -11.15 1.49 0.49
N LEU A 68 -11.23 2.65 -0.16
CA LEU A 68 -11.36 3.95 0.50
C LEU A 68 -12.75 4.18 1.12
N ASN A 69 -13.79 3.72 0.44
CA ASN A 69 -15.20 3.91 0.85
C ASN A 69 -15.71 2.85 1.83
N LYS A 70 -14.95 1.79 2.10
CA LYS A 70 -15.17 0.88 3.24
C LYS A 70 -14.62 1.50 4.52
#